data_AF-A0A3N0VZU7-F1
#
_entry.id   AF-A0A3N0VZU7-F1
#
_cell.length_a   1.000
_cell.length_b   1.000
_cell.length_c   1.000
_cell.angle_alpha   90.00
_cell.angle_beta   90.00
_cell.angle_gamma   90.00
#
_symmetry.space_group_name_H-M   'P 1'
#
loop_
_entity.id
_entity.type
_entity.pdbx_description
1 polymer ?
#
loop_
_entity_poly.entity_id
_entity_poly.type
_entity_poly.pdbx_seq_one_letter_code
_entity_poly.pdbx_strand_id
1 'polypeptide(L)'
;MIIKELLNDKICFAVVQSYCYLTKHKIMLNQEWEIIASNKDSKDLKRRFTTNAGAYIPENQKNPKGIISYTLDLAEIKEFRSLKDEYFTKVMSNENGTVWEVKQNSFKKHFKKPKREAFRNVS
;
A
#
# COMPACT_ATOMS: atom_id res chain seq x y z
N MET A 1 14.87 -7.22 -5.25
CA MET A 1 13.61 -6.80 -5.87
C MET A 1 12.65 -6.47 -4.75
N ILE A 2 11.96 -5.32 -4.85
CA ILE A 2 11.40 -4.66 -3.68
C ILE A 2 10.31 -5.48 -2.98
N ILE A 3 9.46 -6.21 -3.70
CA ILE A 3 8.32 -6.90 -3.08
C ILE A 3 8.80 -8.10 -2.26
N LYS A 4 9.76 -8.88 -2.77
CA LYS A 4 10.39 -9.96 -2.00
C LYS A 4 11.11 -9.44 -0.76
N GLU A 5 11.81 -8.32 -0.87
CA GLU A 5 12.46 -7.66 0.28
C GLU A 5 11.42 -7.36 1.37
N LEU A 6 10.32 -6.69 1.02
CA LEU A 6 9.25 -6.35 1.96
C LEU A 6 8.57 -7.58 2.59
N LEU A 7 8.37 -8.65 1.82
CA LEU A 7 7.78 -9.90 2.32
C LEU A 7 8.72 -10.60 3.32
N ASN A 8 10.01 -10.66 3.02
CA ASN A 8 11.02 -11.27 3.90
C ASN A 8 11.16 -10.51 5.22
N ASP A 9 11.10 -9.18 5.15
CA ASP A 9 11.16 -8.29 6.31
C ASP A 9 9.84 -8.26 7.10
N LYS A 10 8.83 -9.04 6.66
CA LYS A 10 7.49 -9.13 7.26
C LYS A 10 6.79 -7.78 7.40
N ILE A 11 7.07 -6.86 6.48
CA ILE A 11 6.47 -5.53 6.46
C ILE A 11 4.98 -5.66 6.12
N CYS A 12 4.15 -4.85 6.78
CA CYS A 12 2.74 -4.71 6.44
C CYS A 12 2.59 -3.69 5.32
N PHE A 13 2.28 -4.15 4.11
CA PHE A 13 2.10 -3.29 2.94
C PHE A 13 0.96 -3.77 2.03
N ALA A 14 0.54 -2.88 1.15
CA ALA A 14 -0.41 -3.16 0.09
C ALA A 14 0.12 -2.65 -1.24
N VAL A 15 -0.27 -3.32 -2.32
CA VAL A 15 -0.04 -2.89 -3.68
C VAL A 15 -1.34 -2.28 -4.20
N VAL A 16 -1.26 -1.08 -4.75
CA VAL A 16 -2.39 -0.34 -5.31
C VAL A 16 -2.14 -0.17 -6.80
N GLN A 17 -3.18 -0.43 -7.58
CA GLN A 17 -3.25 -0.07 -8.99
C GLN A 17 -4.30 1.01 -9.14
N SER A 18 -3.90 2.19 -9.57
CA SER A 18 -4.79 3.33 -9.78
C SER A 18 -5.10 3.50 -11.27
N TYR A 19 -6.38 3.65 -11.59
CA TYR A 19 -6.85 3.93 -12.94
C TYR A 19 -7.03 5.44 -13.08
N CYS A 20 -6.05 6.10 -13.70
CA CYS A 20 -6.10 7.55 -13.87
C CYS A 20 -6.85 7.90 -15.16
N TYR A 21 -8.12 8.30 -15.04
CA TYR A 21 -8.93 8.82 -16.17
C TYR A 21 -8.58 10.28 -16.55
N LEU A 22 -7.64 10.87 -15.81
CA LEU A 22 -6.98 12.18 -15.92
C LEU A 22 -6.85 12.84 -17.30
N THR A 23 -6.26 12.10 -18.25
CA THR A 23 -5.62 12.72 -19.42
C THR A 23 -5.87 11.92 -20.71
N LYS A 24 -6.60 12.54 -21.65
CA LYS A 24 -6.87 12.05 -23.02
C LYS A 24 -5.62 11.68 -23.83
N HIS A 25 -4.42 12.06 -23.39
CA HIS A 25 -3.14 11.74 -24.05
C HIS A 25 -2.50 10.39 -23.66
N LYS A 26 -2.99 9.69 -22.64
CA LYS A 26 -2.33 8.48 -22.09
C LYS A 26 -3.21 7.22 -22.05
N ILE A 27 -4.20 7.11 -22.94
CA ILE A 27 -5.16 6.00 -22.97
C ILE A 27 -4.50 4.61 -23.09
N MET A 28 -3.26 4.50 -23.58
CA MET A 28 -2.51 3.22 -23.64
C MET A 28 -1.53 2.97 -22.45
N LEU A 29 -1.36 3.92 -21.52
CA LEU A 29 -0.34 3.91 -20.45
C LEU A 29 -0.89 4.04 -19.01
N ASN A 30 -2.21 4.18 -18.83
CA ASN A 30 -2.84 4.69 -17.60
C ASN A 30 -3.08 3.64 -16.50
N GLN A 31 -2.04 2.95 -16.06
CA GLN A 31 -2.08 2.20 -14.80
C GLN A 31 -0.87 2.58 -13.95
N GLU A 32 -1.10 3.38 -12.92
CA GLU A 32 -0.06 3.64 -11.92
C GLU A 32 -0.11 2.54 -10.87
N TRP A 33 1.04 1.96 -10.58
CA TRP A 33 1.20 0.92 -9.57
C TRP A 33 2.05 1.47 -8.44
N GLU A 34 1.59 1.35 -7.21
CA GLU A 34 2.32 1.80 -6.04
C GLU A 34 2.23 0.82 -4.89
N ILE A 35 3.26 0.81 -4.04
CA ILE A 35 3.25 0.17 -2.74
C ILE A 35 2.91 1.22 -1.70
N ILE A 36 1.95 0.93 -0.84
CA ILE A 36 1.66 1.70 0.36
C ILE A 36 2.04 0.90 1.60
N ALA A 37 2.72 1.55 2.54
CA ALA A 37 3.14 0.94 3.79
C ALA A 37 2.97 1.91 4.96
N SER A 38 3.02 1.37 6.18
CA SER A 38 2.99 2.17 7.39
C SER A 38 4.33 2.85 7.64
N ASN A 39 4.31 4.13 8.00
CA ASN A 39 5.50 4.87 8.42
C ASN A 39 6.09 4.33 9.74
N LYS A 40 5.40 3.45 10.47
CA LYS A 40 5.99 2.78 11.64
C LYS A 40 7.03 1.73 11.24
N ASP A 41 6.85 1.13 10.08
CA ASP A 41 7.76 0.13 9.52
C ASP A 41 8.89 0.80 8.72
N SER A 42 9.04 2.13 8.86
CA SER A 42 9.82 3.00 7.97
C SER A 42 11.32 3.08 8.23
N LYS A 43 11.82 2.58 9.36
CA LYS A 43 13.26 2.72 9.69
C LYS A 43 14.15 2.16 8.58
N ASP A 44 13.70 1.11 7.92
CA ASP A 44 14.41 0.46 6.81
C ASP A 44 13.92 0.89 5.41
N LEU A 45 12.75 1.52 5.30
CA LEU A 45 12.08 1.83 4.02
C LEU A 45 12.29 3.28 3.51
N LYS A 46 12.71 4.20 4.39
CA LYS A 46 12.79 5.65 4.10
C LYS A 46 13.67 6.07 2.92
N ARG A 47 14.62 5.23 2.50
CA ARG A 47 15.54 5.59 1.39
C ARG A 47 14.90 5.47 0.01
N ARG A 48 13.85 4.67 -0.14
CA ARG A 48 13.19 4.41 -1.43
C ARG A 48 11.76 4.93 -1.49
N PHE A 49 11.08 5.03 -0.36
CA PHE A 49 9.69 5.44 -0.29
C PHE A 49 9.53 6.96 -0.20
N THR A 50 8.57 7.50 -0.95
CA THR A 50 8.13 8.88 -0.84
C THR A 50 7.44 9.07 0.50
N THR A 51 7.96 10.02 1.27
CA THR A 51 7.35 10.47 2.52
C THR A 51 6.88 11.91 2.35
N ASN A 52 5.96 12.36 3.19
CA ASN A 52 5.58 13.78 3.25
C ASN A 52 6.70 14.68 3.84
N ALA A 53 7.90 14.15 4.10
CA ALA A 53 9.04 14.91 4.60
C ALA A 53 9.88 15.39 3.40
N GLY A 54 9.96 16.71 3.20
CA GLY A 54 10.66 17.31 2.08
C GLY A 54 10.11 18.70 1.73
N ALA A 55 10.51 19.24 0.56
CA ALA A 55 10.01 20.50 0.01
C ALA A 55 8.47 20.56 -0.03
N TYR A 56 7.91 21.76 -0.23
CA TYR A 56 6.46 21.97 -0.24
C TYR A 56 5.74 21.01 -1.21
N ILE A 57 5.02 20.03 -0.68
CA ILE A 57 4.10 19.15 -1.41
C ILE A 57 2.69 19.74 -1.26
N PRO A 58 1.95 19.99 -2.36
CA PRO A 58 0.55 20.39 -2.31
C PRO A 58 -0.30 19.45 -1.44
N GLU A 59 -1.26 19.98 -0.68
CA GLU A 59 -2.07 19.21 0.29
C GLU A 59 -2.78 17.99 -0.34
N ASN A 60 -3.22 18.13 -1.59
CA ASN A 60 -3.89 17.09 -2.38
C ASN A 60 -2.96 16.01 -2.92
N GLN A 61 -1.64 16.18 -2.80
CA GLN A 61 -0.62 15.23 -3.21
C GLN A 61 0.09 14.60 -1.99
N LYS A 62 -0.23 15.04 -0.77
CA LYS A 62 0.32 14.46 0.44
C LYS A 62 -0.32 13.10 0.70
N ASN A 63 0.52 12.13 1.07
CA ASN A 63 0.03 10.88 1.60
C ASN A 63 -0.74 11.12 2.91
N PRO A 64 -1.74 10.31 3.26
CA PRO A 64 -2.35 10.34 4.58
C PRO A 64 -1.30 10.22 5.69
N LYS A 65 -1.51 10.89 6.82
CA LYS A 65 -0.55 10.89 7.94
C LYS A 65 -0.24 9.46 8.38
N GLY A 66 1.04 9.09 8.36
CA GLY A 66 1.51 7.77 8.77
C GLY A 66 1.56 6.74 7.63
N ILE A 67 1.27 7.12 6.39
CA ILE A 67 1.44 6.30 5.20
C ILE A 67 2.65 6.80 4.41
N ILE A 68 3.42 5.86 3.85
CA ILE A 68 4.49 6.10 2.88
C ILE A 68 4.14 5.35 1.60
N SER A 69 4.53 5.89 0.44
CA SER A 69 4.24 5.29 -0.86
C SER A 69 5.50 5.12 -1.72
N TYR A 70 5.48 4.15 -2.62
CA TYR A 70 6.56 3.88 -3.57
C TYR A 70 5.98 3.46 -4.91
N THR A 71 6.22 4.24 -5.96
CA THR A 71 5.75 3.90 -7.32
C THR A 71 6.59 2.78 -7.91
N LEU A 72 5.93 1.75 -8.43
CA LEU A 72 6.57 0.59 -9.03
C LEU A 72 7.02 0.84 -10.47
N ASP A 73 8.21 0.33 -10.81
CA ASP A 73 8.66 0.22 -12.20
C ASP A 73 8.13 -1.05 -12.90
N LEU A 74 8.42 -1.21 -14.19
CA LEU A 74 7.96 -2.36 -14.98
C LEU A 74 8.51 -3.71 -14.48
N ALA A 75 9.74 -3.74 -13.95
CA ALA A 75 10.33 -4.96 -13.42
C ALA A 75 9.64 -5.36 -12.11
N GLU A 76 9.39 -4.39 -11.23
CA GLU A 76 8.69 -4.60 -9.96
C GLU A 76 7.21 -4.95 -10.16
N ILE A 77 6.55 -4.40 -11.18
CA ILE A 77 5.20 -4.84 -11.59
C ILE A 77 5.23 -6.30 -12.05
N LYS A 78 6.25 -6.73 -12.80
CA LYS A 78 6.40 -8.14 -13.18
C LYS A 78 6.63 -9.04 -11.97
N GLU A 79 7.45 -8.61 -11.02
CA GLU A 79 7.63 -9.30 -9.74
C GLU A 79 6.30 -9.43 -9.01
N PHE A 80 5.57 -8.33 -8.83
CA PHE A 80 4.26 -8.35 -8.19
C PHE A 80 3.35 -9.40 -8.85
N ARG A 81 3.22 -9.35 -10.17
CA ARG A 81 2.35 -10.27 -10.92
C ARG A 81 2.74 -11.73 -10.72
N SER A 82 4.04 -12.03 -10.63
CA SER A 82 4.52 -13.39 -10.37
C SER A 82 4.21 -13.90 -8.96
N LEU A 83 4.12 -13.00 -7.97
CA LEU A 83 3.91 -13.33 -6.56
C LEU A 83 2.46 -13.15 -6.10
N LYS A 84 1.65 -12.42 -6.88
CA LYS A 84 0.31 -11.95 -6.52
C LYS A 84 -0.58 -13.08 -5.99
N ASP A 85 -0.67 -14.18 -6.71
CA ASP A 85 -1.64 -15.24 -6.39
C ASP A 85 -1.25 -16.04 -5.14
N GLU A 86 0.06 -16.16 -4.88
CA GLU A 86 0.59 -16.86 -3.72
C GLU A 86 0.50 -15.99 -2.45
N TYR A 87 1.00 -14.74 -2.51
CA TYR A 87 1.22 -13.92 -1.32
C TYR A 87 0.15 -12.88 -1.03
N PHE A 88 -0.67 -12.51 -2.03
CA PHE A 88 -1.59 -11.39 -1.91
C PHE A 88 -3.05 -11.82 -2.01
N THR A 89 -3.91 -11.04 -1.36
CA THR A 89 -5.36 -11.14 -1.52
C THR A 89 -5.88 -9.83 -2.07
N LYS A 90 -6.78 -9.90 -3.04
CA LYS A 90 -7.47 -8.71 -3.56
C LYS A 90 -8.50 -8.27 -2.53
N VAL A 91 -8.40 -7.05 -2.02
CA VAL A 91 -9.29 -6.53 -0.97
C VAL A 91 -10.28 -5.48 -1.44
N MET A 92 -10.00 -4.84 -2.58
CA MET A 92 -10.85 -3.84 -3.22
C MET A 92 -10.59 -3.83 -4.72
N SER A 93 -11.65 -3.64 -5.52
CA SER A 93 -11.58 -3.46 -6.97
C SER A 93 -12.79 -2.63 -7.39
N ASN A 94 -12.57 -1.46 -7.97
CA ASN A 94 -13.62 -0.60 -8.49
C ASN A 94 -13.12 0.18 -9.72
N GLU A 95 -13.94 1.12 -10.19
CA GLU A 95 -13.61 1.99 -11.32
C GLU A 95 -12.34 2.83 -11.10
N ASN A 96 -11.96 3.12 -9.85
CA ASN A 96 -10.78 3.95 -9.56
C ASN A 96 -9.49 3.13 -9.43
N GLY A 97 -9.59 1.82 -9.24
CA GLY A 97 -8.41 0.99 -9.04
C GLY A 97 -8.65 -0.34 -8.35
N THR A 98 -7.55 -1.00 -8.03
CA THR A 98 -7.54 -2.28 -7.32
C THR A 98 -6.48 -2.26 -6.23
N VAL A 99 -6.79 -2.85 -5.07
CA VAL A 99 -5.88 -2.95 -3.93
C VAL A 99 -5.67 -4.41 -3.55
N TRP A 100 -4.41 -4.77 -3.33
CA TRP A 100 -3.98 -6.07 -2.86
C TRP A 100 -3.23 -5.95 -1.54
N GLU A 101 -3.61 -6.76 -0.56
CA GLU A 101 -2.93 -6.85 0.74
C GLU A 101 -2.19 -8.17 0.86
N VAL A 102 -1.08 -8.18 1.61
CA VAL A 102 -0.37 -9.43 1.95
C VAL A 102 -1.29 -10.32 2.81
N LYS A 103 -1.47 -11.59 2.43
CA LYS A 103 -2.40 -12.53 3.10
C LYS A 103 -2.15 -12.70 4.60
N GLN A 104 -0.86 -12.75 4.97
CA GLN A 104 -0.42 -12.98 6.35
C GLN A 104 -0.49 -11.70 7.20
N ASN A 105 -0.21 -10.53 6.60
CA ASN A 105 -0.15 -9.23 7.28
C ASN A 105 -1.15 -8.23 6.68
N SER A 106 -2.42 -8.62 6.62
CA SER A 106 -3.49 -7.75 6.10
C SER A 106 -3.75 -6.56 7.03
N PHE A 107 -3.90 -5.36 6.47
CA PHE A 107 -4.28 -4.17 7.23
C PHE A 107 -5.59 -4.39 7.99
N LYS A 108 -6.59 -5.07 7.38
CA LYS A 108 -7.85 -5.40 8.07
C LYS A 108 -7.66 -6.28 9.31
N LYS A 109 -6.65 -7.16 9.33
CA LYS A 109 -6.33 -7.98 10.52
C LYS A 109 -5.64 -7.16 11.60
N HIS A 110 -4.72 -6.26 11.24
CA HIS A 110 -3.99 -5.41 12.18
C HIS A 110 -4.81 -4.20 12.70
N PHE A 111 -5.77 -3.69 11.92
CA PHE A 111 -6.67 -2.59 12.31
C PHE A 111 -8.01 -3.04 12.89
N LYS A 112 -8.30 -4.34 12.94
CA LYS A 112 -9.35 -4.83 13.84
C LYS A 112 -8.92 -4.45 15.25
N LYS A 113 -9.43 -3.31 15.73
CA LYS A 113 -9.37 -2.89 17.13
C LYS A 113 -9.60 -4.14 17.97
N PRO A 114 -8.78 -4.42 19.01
CA PRO A 114 -9.27 -5.28 20.06
C PRO A 114 -10.63 -4.72 20.44
N LYS A 115 -11.70 -5.52 20.32
CA LYS A 115 -12.98 -5.16 20.92
C LYS A 115 -12.61 -4.77 22.34
N ARG A 116 -12.83 -3.50 22.70
CA ARG A 116 -12.82 -3.10 24.10
C ARG A 116 -13.70 -4.14 24.78
N GLU A 117 -13.12 -4.90 25.69
CA GLU A 117 -13.86 -5.50 26.79
C GLU A 117 -14.46 -4.32 27.56
N ALA A 118 -15.55 -3.80 27.01
CA ALA A 118 -16.33 -2.76 27.62
C ALA A 118 -17.31 -3.50 28.53
N PHE A 119 -17.08 -3.30 29.82
CA PHE A 119 -17.93 -3.63 30.96
C PHE A 119 -17.80 -5.05 31.51
N ARG A 120 -16.74 -5.21 32.32
CA ARG A 120 -16.81 -5.98 33.56
C ARG A 120 -18.09 -5.60 34.32
N ASN A 121 -18.82 -6.64 34.71
CA ASN A 121 -19.97 -6.67 35.61
C ASN A 121 -19.97 -5.53 36.63
N VAL A 122 -21.02 -4.72 36.61
CA VAL A 122 -21.48 -4.00 37.81
C VAL A 122 -22.46 -4.93 38.51
N SER A 123 -22.26 -5.01 39.83
CA SER A 123 -22.75 -5.95 40.82
C SER A 123 -24.26 -6.20 40.86
#